data_AF-A0A8K0EIR0-F1
#
_entry.id   AF-A0A8K0EIR0-F1
#
_cell.length_a   1.000
_cell.length_b   1.000
_cell.length_c   1.000
_cell.angle_alpha   90.00
_cell.angle_beta   90.00
_cell.angle_gamma   90.00
#
_symmetry.space_group_name_H-M   'P 1'
#
loop_
_entity.id
_entity.type
_entity.pdbx_description
1 polymer ?
#
loop_
_entity_poly.entity_id
_entity_poly.type
_entity_poly.pdbx_seq_one_letter_code
_entity_poly.pdbx_strand_id
1 'polypeptide(L)'
;MGLGEVQREETGHLQNHLVQETEGSKCTALSLSGSFRVKQDVKERPSVKHTSLGSRDPDQDPNTLVEYSHFSALGKMQPFTMSITTNCLLLMDFHCHLTTSEVVGYLGGKWDPASQHLSILQAFPCRCRLGDKENAIVVEEEIRQGMMLRGLSLVGWYHSHPHCQADPSLRDVDCQMEYQVAMKGLGATYQPCVGFIVAPFHLTEPIVESTIQAFWVMPPPEHKPHEYGMPMSMNFTAIQDSYLTQDVVNEMKWVSDYYSGAPDFLFFKEPWHQDKTFLEKVKGSLAKKLPKDQVSGQLLDFVQSLLTTQQGQEKHTSR
;
A
#
# COMPACT_ATOMS: atom_id res chain seq x y z
N MET A 1 35.16 6.11 20.62
CA MET A 1 33.70 5.98 20.74
C MET A 1 33.14 7.13 19.95
N GLY A 2 32.91 6.92 18.65
CA GLY A 2 32.95 7.98 17.65
C GLY A 2 31.81 7.86 16.65
N LEU A 3 31.03 8.94 16.54
CA LEU A 3 30.07 9.31 15.49
C LEU A 3 28.92 8.33 15.18
N GLY A 4 29.13 7.01 15.17
CA GLY A 4 28.10 6.01 14.86
C GLY A 4 27.16 5.65 16.02
N GLU A 5 27.52 5.93 17.27
CA GLU A 5 26.64 5.76 18.44
C GLU A 5 25.67 6.95 18.60
N VAL A 6 26.15 8.17 18.35
CA VAL A 6 25.33 9.40 18.40
C VAL A 6 24.25 9.40 17.31
N GLN A 7 24.57 8.91 16.11
CA GLN A 7 23.61 8.77 15.01
C GLN A 7 22.53 7.72 15.28
N ARG A 8 22.84 6.66 16.06
CA ARG A 8 21.87 5.62 16.46
C ARG A 8 20.91 6.11 17.55
N GLU A 9 21.42 6.88 18.52
CA GLU A 9 20.61 7.50 19.57
C GLU A 9 19.68 8.59 19.02
N GLU A 10 20.13 9.42 18.07
CA GLU A 10 19.30 10.45 17.43
C GLU A 10 18.22 9.86 16.51
N THR A 11 18.51 8.78 15.76
CA THR A 11 17.47 8.07 14.99
C THR A 11 16.42 7.42 15.91
N GLY A 12 16.83 6.88 17.07
CA GLY A 12 15.91 6.32 18.06
C GLY A 12 15.00 7.36 18.69
N HIS A 13 15.48 8.60 18.90
CA HIS A 13 14.66 9.70 19.42
C HIS A 13 13.68 10.28 18.39
N LEU A 14 14.06 10.35 17.10
CA LEU A 14 13.16 10.74 16.02
C LEU A 14 12.07 9.70 15.72
N GLN A 15 12.41 8.41 15.83
CA GLN A 15 11.45 7.31 15.69
C GLN A 15 10.49 7.23 16.88
N ASN A 16 10.93 7.61 18.09
CA ASN A 16 10.06 7.74 19.25
C ASN A 16 9.17 9.01 19.21
N HIS A 17 9.53 10.06 18.47
CA HIS A 17 8.69 11.25 18.31
C HIS A 17 7.51 11.01 17.35
N LEU A 18 7.69 10.15 16.33
CA LEU A 18 6.57 9.63 15.52
C LEU A 18 5.56 8.81 16.35
N VAL A 19 5.97 8.29 17.51
CA VAL A 19 5.11 7.52 18.43
C VAL A 19 4.37 8.44 19.42
N GLN A 20 4.87 9.66 19.67
CA GLN A 20 4.25 10.58 20.65
C GLN A 20 3.39 11.68 20.01
N GLU A 21 3.67 12.12 18.77
CA GLU A 21 2.78 13.10 18.09
C GLU A 21 1.58 12.44 17.39
N THR A 22 1.57 11.11 17.25
CA THR A 22 0.38 10.34 16.85
C THR A 22 -0.69 10.26 17.95
N GLU A 23 -0.40 10.74 19.17
CA GLU A 23 -1.43 10.94 20.22
C GLU A 23 -2.45 12.03 19.83
N GLY A 24 -2.14 12.90 18.84
CA GLY A 24 -3.00 13.99 18.39
C GLY A 24 -3.60 13.88 16.98
N SER A 25 -3.03 13.06 16.10
CA SER A 25 -3.42 13.02 14.67
C SER A 25 -4.46 11.94 14.38
N LYS A 26 -5.70 12.39 14.30
CA LYS A 26 -6.91 11.62 14.05
C LYS A 26 -6.92 11.01 12.64
N CYS A 27 -6.43 9.79 12.48
CA CYS A 27 -6.97 8.90 11.46
C CYS A 27 -8.22 8.19 12.04
N THR A 28 -9.34 8.92 12.12
CA THR A 28 -10.65 8.32 12.37
C THR A 28 -11.14 7.67 11.09
N ALA A 29 -10.96 6.35 11.01
CA ALA A 29 -11.67 5.49 10.06
C ALA A 29 -13.17 5.62 10.34
N LEU A 30 -13.93 6.07 9.33
CA LEU A 30 -15.39 6.17 9.42
C LEU A 30 -15.98 4.76 9.40
N SER A 31 -16.90 4.51 10.32
CA SER A 31 -17.68 3.29 10.44
C SER A 31 -18.54 3.04 9.21
N LEU A 32 -18.42 1.85 8.60
CA LEU A 32 -19.49 1.27 7.80
C LEU A 32 -19.95 -0.02 8.47
N SER A 33 -20.88 0.12 9.41
CA SER A 33 -21.66 -1.00 9.94
C SER A 33 -22.80 -1.29 8.97
N GLY A 34 -22.73 -2.41 8.26
CA GLY A 34 -23.82 -2.86 7.40
C GLY A 34 -23.62 -4.32 7.00
N SER A 35 -24.11 -5.24 7.83
CA SER A 35 -24.20 -6.66 7.48
C SER A 35 -25.27 -6.83 6.41
N PHE A 36 -24.92 -7.22 5.18
CA PHE A 36 -25.83 -7.90 4.23
C PHE A 36 -25.02 -8.51 3.07
N ARG A 37 -25.46 -9.68 2.58
CA ARG A 37 -25.08 -10.26 1.29
C ARG A 37 -25.40 -9.26 0.17
N VAL A 38 -24.43 -8.82 -0.63
CA VAL A 38 -24.70 -7.86 -1.70
C VAL A 38 -23.90 -8.21 -2.95
N LYS A 39 -24.60 -8.46 -4.07
CA LYS A 39 -24.13 -8.10 -5.41
C LYS A 39 -23.91 -6.58 -5.36
N GLN A 40 -22.70 -6.14 -5.06
CA GLN A 40 -22.42 -4.71 -4.86
C GLN A 40 -22.62 -4.02 -6.21
N ASP A 41 -23.70 -3.25 -6.31
CA ASP A 41 -23.79 -2.14 -7.25
C ASP A 41 -22.63 -1.22 -6.86
N VAL A 42 -21.44 -1.46 -7.44
CA VAL A 42 -20.27 -0.63 -7.24
C VAL A 42 -20.63 0.70 -7.88
N LYS A 43 -21.15 1.62 -7.06
CA LYS A 43 -21.39 2.99 -7.48
C LYS A 43 -20.06 3.51 -7.99
N GLU A 44 -19.98 3.79 -9.29
CA GLU A 44 -18.79 4.38 -9.88
C GLU A 44 -18.42 5.61 -9.05
N ARG A 45 -17.19 5.63 -8.53
CA ARG A 45 -16.62 6.77 -7.81
C ARG A 45 -15.77 7.52 -8.82
N PRO A 46 -16.32 8.47 -9.61
CA PRO A 46 -15.51 9.17 -10.60
C PRO A 46 -14.42 10.01 -9.90
N SER A 47 -13.24 10.05 -10.51
CA SER A 47 -12.19 10.97 -10.09
C SER A 47 -12.47 12.38 -10.59
N VAL A 48 -12.09 13.38 -9.80
CA VAL A 48 -12.14 14.78 -10.19
C VAL A 48 -10.73 15.30 -10.46
N LYS A 49 -10.60 16.28 -11.36
CA LYS A 49 -9.33 16.96 -11.58
C LYS A 49 -8.96 17.79 -10.36
N HIS A 50 -7.68 17.80 -9.98
CA HIS A 50 -7.22 18.69 -8.90
C HIS A 50 -7.62 20.16 -9.13
N THR A 51 -7.58 20.62 -10.38
CA THR A 51 -7.97 21.99 -10.75
C THR A 51 -9.43 22.36 -10.46
N SER A 52 -10.32 21.38 -10.26
CA SER A 52 -11.73 21.64 -9.90
C SER A 52 -11.98 21.73 -8.40
N LEU A 53 -11.01 21.37 -7.55
CA LEU A 53 -11.16 21.39 -6.09
C LEU A 53 -11.10 22.82 -5.52
N GLY A 54 -10.20 23.66 -6.03
CA GLY A 54 -9.98 25.01 -5.50
C GLY A 54 -9.48 25.01 -4.05
N SER A 55 -9.98 25.96 -3.25
CA SER A 55 -9.67 26.07 -1.82
C SER A 55 -10.35 24.97 -1.01
N ARG A 56 -9.75 24.60 0.13
CA ARG A 56 -10.33 23.64 1.07
C ARG A 56 -11.73 24.05 1.53
N ASP A 57 -12.65 23.09 1.46
CA ASP A 57 -14.03 23.20 1.93
C ASP A 57 -14.27 22.13 3.02
N PRO A 58 -14.67 22.51 4.25
CA PRO A 58 -15.00 21.56 5.31
C PRO A 58 -16.14 20.59 4.96
N ASP A 59 -17.02 20.96 4.03
CA ASP A 59 -18.14 20.13 3.60
C ASP A 59 -17.76 19.17 2.45
N GLN A 60 -16.53 19.25 1.94
CA GLN A 60 -16.03 18.34 0.91
C GLN A 60 -15.91 16.92 1.44
N ASP A 61 -16.49 15.94 0.72
CA ASP A 61 -16.36 14.52 1.09
C ASP A 61 -14.89 14.09 1.01
N PRO A 62 -14.26 13.67 2.14
CA PRO A 62 -12.85 13.24 2.16
C PRO A 62 -12.58 12.01 1.28
N ASN A 63 -13.63 11.28 0.90
CA ASN A 63 -13.54 10.11 0.03
C ASN A 63 -13.64 10.47 -1.46
N THR A 64 -13.71 11.76 -1.82
CA THR A 64 -13.65 12.22 -3.22
C THR A 64 -12.32 11.79 -3.83
N LEU A 65 -12.36 11.06 -4.95
CA LEU A 65 -11.16 10.62 -5.68
C LEU A 65 -10.62 11.74 -6.57
N VAL A 66 -9.30 11.86 -6.66
CA VAL A 66 -8.59 12.93 -7.35
C VAL A 66 -7.66 12.34 -8.39
N GLU A 67 -7.80 12.79 -9.65
CA GLU A 67 -6.91 12.37 -10.74
C GLU A 67 -5.45 12.74 -10.45
N TYR A 68 -4.53 11.87 -10.84
CA TYR A 68 -3.12 12.19 -10.79
C TYR A 68 -2.73 13.31 -11.75
N SER A 69 -1.84 14.18 -11.28
CA SER A 69 -1.06 15.09 -12.12
C SER A 69 0.30 14.47 -12.46
N HIS A 70 0.85 14.82 -13.62
CA HIS A 70 2.20 14.41 -14.01
C HIS A 70 3.18 15.58 -13.87
N PHE A 71 4.38 15.33 -13.36
CA PHE A 71 5.42 16.36 -13.23
C PHE A 71 5.74 17.03 -14.58
N SER A 72 5.79 16.24 -15.66
CA SER A 72 6.05 16.73 -17.02
C SER A 72 4.99 17.71 -17.51
N ALA A 73 3.72 17.52 -17.14
CA ALA A 73 2.64 18.46 -17.48
C ALA A 73 2.82 19.84 -16.82
N LEU A 74 3.60 19.92 -15.74
CA LEU A 74 3.97 21.15 -15.05
C LEU A 74 5.38 21.65 -15.42
N GLY A 75 6.06 21.02 -16.40
CA GLY A 75 7.44 21.33 -16.75
C GLY A 75 8.43 21.00 -15.63
N LYS A 76 8.10 20.05 -14.75
CA LYS A 76 8.93 19.63 -13.60
C LYS A 76 9.40 18.18 -13.78
N MET A 77 10.40 17.80 -13.00
CA MET A 77 10.83 16.41 -12.81
C MET A 77 10.29 15.87 -11.48
N GLN A 78 10.15 14.55 -11.35
CA GLN A 78 9.86 13.93 -10.05
C GLN A 78 10.99 14.24 -9.06
N PRO A 79 10.69 14.41 -7.76
CA PRO A 79 11.65 14.89 -6.76
C PRO A 79 12.81 13.93 -6.47
N PHE A 80 12.65 12.65 -6.79
CA PHE A 80 13.67 11.60 -6.63
C PHE A 80 13.32 10.42 -7.53
N THR A 81 14.31 9.60 -7.89
CA THR A 81 14.10 8.38 -8.69
C THR A 81 13.71 7.21 -7.79
N MET A 82 12.97 6.23 -8.33
CA MET A 82 12.48 5.09 -7.54
C MET A 82 12.72 3.76 -8.25
N SER A 83 13.11 2.75 -7.46
CA SER A 83 13.07 1.35 -7.87
C SER A 83 12.32 0.52 -6.84
N ILE A 84 11.68 -0.55 -7.28
CA ILE A 84 10.95 -1.49 -6.41
C ILE A 84 11.28 -2.92 -6.81
N THR A 85 11.55 -3.80 -5.84
CA THR A 85 11.81 -5.21 -6.12
C THR A 85 10.53 -5.94 -6.53
N THR A 86 10.64 -6.94 -7.40
CA THR A 86 9.50 -7.79 -7.76
C THR A 86 8.92 -8.56 -6.58
N ASN A 87 9.76 -8.95 -5.61
CA ASN A 87 9.34 -9.56 -4.35
C ASN A 87 8.44 -8.62 -3.53
N CYS A 88 8.76 -7.32 -3.48
CA CYS A 88 7.92 -6.32 -2.84
C CYS A 88 6.59 -6.13 -3.58
N LEU A 89 6.62 -5.97 -4.91
CA LEU A 89 5.42 -5.87 -5.74
C LEU A 89 4.52 -7.11 -5.60
N LEU A 90 5.11 -8.31 -5.57
CA LEU A 90 4.38 -9.58 -5.47
C LEU A 90 3.64 -9.69 -4.13
N LEU A 91 4.31 -9.39 -3.02
CA LEU A 91 3.68 -9.47 -1.70
C LEU A 91 2.60 -8.39 -1.52
N MET A 92 2.87 -7.16 -1.95
CA MET A 92 1.92 -6.05 -1.92
C MET A 92 0.66 -6.40 -2.72
N ASP A 93 0.83 -6.86 -3.96
CA ASP A 93 -0.29 -7.24 -4.83
C ASP A 93 -1.04 -8.47 -4.28
N PHE A 94 -0.34 -9.49 -3.78
CA PHE A 94 -0.96 -10.65 -3.15
C PHE A 94 -1.84 -10.25 -1.97
N HIS A 95 -1.33 -9.40 -1.08
CA HIS A 95 -2.07 -8.91 0.09
C HIS A 95 -3.39 -8.22 -0.31
N CYS A 96 -3.35 -7.33 -1.30
CA CYS A 96 -4.52 -6.60 -1.77
C CYS A 96 -5.60 -7.51 -2.39
N HIS A 97 -5.27 -8.74 -2.78
CA HIS A 97 -6.22 -9.69 -3.34
C HIS A 97 -6.91 -10.59 -2.31
N LEU A 98 -6.62 -10.48 -1.00
CA LEU A 98 -7.13 -11.42 0.01
C LEU A 98 -8.53 -11.09 0.53
N THR A 99 -8.98 -9.86 0.34
CA THR A 99 -10.26 -9.37 0.87
C THR A 99 -10.93 -8.39 -0.10
N THR A 100 -12.24 -8.25 0.02
CA THR A 100 -13.02 -7.19 -0.64
C THR A 100 -12.91 -5.83 0.07
N SER A 101 -12.36 -5.79 1.28
CA SER A 101 -12.13 -4.55 2.03
C SER A 101 -10.76 -3.94 1.71
N GLU A 102 -10.60 -2.65 1.99
CA GLU A 102 -9.32 -1.98 1.90
C GLU A 102 -8.33 -2.57 2.92
N VAL A 103 -7.08 -2.77 2.48
CA VAL A 103 -5.96 -3.20 3.32
C VAL A 103 -4.86 -2.15 3.29
N VAL A 104 -4.00 -2.14 4.30
CA VAL A 104 -2.87 -1.21 4.40
C VAL A 104 -1.57 -1.96 4.70
N GLY A 105 -0.44 -1.37 4.35
CA GLY A 105 0.87 -1.87 4.74
C GLY A 105 1.98 -0.85 4.57
N TYR A 106 3.12 -1.15 5.17
CA TYR A 106 4.31 -0.31 5.11
C TYR A 106 5.30 -0.81 4.07
N LEU A 107 6.14 0.10 3.57
CA LEU A 107 7.20 -0.19 2.62
C LEU A 107 8.56 0.08 3.27
N GLY A 108 9.41 -0.96 3.29
CA GLY A 108 10.78 -0.90 3.79
C GLY A 108 11.78 -0.80 2.64
N GLY A 109 12.79 0.04 2.81
CA GLY A 109 13.74 0.34 1.73
C GLY A 109 14.97 1.09 2.18
N LYS A 110 15.66 1.68 1.20
CA LYS A 110 16.87 2.47 1.38
C LYS A 110 16.80 3.75 0.57
N TRP A 111 17.21 4.84 1.18
CA TRP A 111 17.38 6.13 0.52
C TRP A 111 18.87 6.38 0.28
N ASP A 112 19.23 6.69 -0.96
CA ASP A 112 20.57 7.18 -1.31
C ASP A 112 20.51 8.69 -1.63
N PRO A 113 20.96 9.57 -0.70
CA PRO A 113 20.97 11.00 -0.92
C PRO A 113 21.90 11.45 -2.06
N ALA A 114 22.96 10.69 -2.36
CA ALA A 114 23.94 11.08 -3.36
C ALA A 114 23.39 10.97 -4.78
N SER A 115 22.64 9.89 -5.06
CA SER A 115 21.97 9.68 -6.35
C SER A 115 20.51 10.14 -6.36
N GLN A 116 19.98 10.59 -5.22
CA GLN A 116 18.55 10.89 -5.02
C GLN A 116 17.67 9.72 -5.46
N HIS A 117 18.03 8.50 -5.01
CA HIS A 117 17.38 7.26 -5.40
C HIS A 117 16.75 6.55 -4.20
N LEU A 118 15.45 6.25 -4.31
CA LEU A 118 14.70 5.46 -3.35
C LEU A 118 14.59 4.02 -3.84
N SER A 119 15.21 3.09 -3.12
CA SER A 119 15.07 1.64 -3.34
C SER A 119 14.03 1.05 -2.40
N ILE A 120 12.89 0.61 -2.92
CA ILE A 120 11.83 -0.04 -2.17
C ILE A 120 12.05 -1.56 -2.26
N LEU A 121 12.32 -2.19 -1.12
CA LEU A 121 12.89 -3.54 -1.10
C LEU A 121 11.92 -4.60 -0.58
N GLN A 122 11.01 -4.23 0.32
CA GLN A 122 10.11 -5.17 0.97
C GLN A 122 8.80 -4.50 1.39
N ALA A 123 7.69 -5.21 1.20
CA ALA A 123 6.39 -4.83 1.74
C ALA A 123 6.19 -5.48 3.12
N PHE A 124 5.50 -4.77 4.01
CA PHE A 124 5.12 -5.23 5.35
C PHE A 124 3.60 -5.07 5.49
N PRO A 125 2.82 -6.11 5.16
CA PRO A 125 1.37 -6.11 5.33
C PRO A 125 0.95 -5.86 6.78
N CYS A 126 0.04 -4.92 7.02
CA CYS A 126 -0.56 -4.75 8.34
C CYS A 126 -1.64 -5.79 8.57
N ARG A 127 -1.43 -6.68 9.55
CA ARG A 127 -2.39 -7.73 9.93
C ARG A 127 -3.36 -7.24 11.00
N CYS A 128 -4.02 -6.12 10.74
CA CYS A 128 -5.04 -5.54 11.61
C CYS A 128 -6.18 -4.95 10.78
N ARG A 129 -7.37 -4.79 11.38
CA ARG A 129 -8.53 -4.19 10.71
C ARG A 129 -8.48 -2.67 10.78
N LEU A 130 -9.02 -2.01 9.76
CA LEU A 130 -9.22 -0.57 9.79
C LEU A 130 -10.13 -0.21 10.98
N GLY A 131 -9.61 0.60 11.90
CA GLY A 131 -10.30 1.02 13.13
C GLY A 131 -9.92 0.24 14.39
N ASP A 132 -9.17 -0.86 14.28
CA ASP A 132 -8.64 -1.60 15.43
C ASP A 132 -7.36 -0.95 15.97
N LYS A 133 -7.55 0.14 16.73
CA LYS A 133 -6.44 0.98 17.21
C LYS A 133 -5.51 0.27 18.18
N GLU A 134 -6.03 -0.64 19.00
CA GLU A 134 -5.22 -1.34 20.00
C GLU A 134 -4.25 -2.30 19.33
N ASN A 135 -4.72 -3.09 18.36
CA ASN A 135 -3.86 -4.00 17.61
C ASN A 135 -2.94 -3.26 16.62
N ALA A 136 -3.37 -2.11 16.09
CA ALA A 136 -2.54 -1.33 15.16
C ALA A 136 -1.17 -0.96 15.76
N ILE A 137 -1.14 -0.54 17.04
CA ILE A 137 0.11 -0.18 17.74
C ILE A 137 1.05 -1.40 17.83
N VAL A 138 0.51 -2.57 18.17
CA VAL A 138 1.30 -3.80 18.28
C VAL A 138 1.86 -4.20 16.93
N VAL A 139 1.03 -4.17 15.88
CA VAL A 139 1.43 -4.50 14.50
C VAL A 139 2.50 -3.51 13.98
N GLU A 140 2.35 -2.22 14.26
CA GLU A 140 3.33 -1.20 13.88
C GLU A 140 4.69 -1.42 14.55
N GLU A 141 4.69 -1.76 15.85
CA GLU A 141 5.91 -2.06 16.59
C GLU A 141 6.60 -3.32 16.06
N GLU A 142 5.84 -4.39 15.76
CA GLU A 142 6.37 -5.60 15.11
C GLU A 142 7.00 -5.29 13.75
N ILE A 143 6.33 -4.48 12.92
CA ILE A 143 6.83 -4.07 11.61
C ILE A 143 8.10 -3.24 11.76
N ARG A 144 8.13 -2.29 12.70
CA ARG A 144 9.29 -1.45 12.98
C ARG A 144 10.50 -2.29 13.38
N GLN A 145 10.32 -3.24 14.29
CA GLN A 145 11.38 -4.19 14.67
C GLN A 145 11.81 -5.05 13.48
N GLY A 146 10.86 -5.53 12.68
CA GLY A 146 11.10 -6.30 11.47
C GLY A 146 11.92 -5.56 10.41
N MET A 147 11.70 -4.25 10.24
CA MET A 147 12.49 -3.38 9.37
C MET A 147 13.92 -3.22 9.91
N MET A 148 14.05 -2.93 11.21
CA MET A 148 15.34 -2.75 11.87
C MET A 148 16.24 -3.98 11.75
N LEU A 149 15.70 -5.17 12.02
CA LEU A 149 16.43 -6.44 11.93
C LEU A 149 16.96 -6.71 10.51
N ARG A 150 16.32 -6.15 9.50
CA ARG A 150 16.70 -6.28 8.08
C ARG A 150 17.55 -5.11 7.57
N GLY A 151 17.86 -4.14 8.44
CA GLY A 151 18.58 -2.92 8.05
C GLY A 151 17.82 -2.09 7.01
N LEU A 152 16.49 -2.10 7.09
CA LEU A 152 15.58 -1.32 6.26
C LEU A 152 15.08 -0.11 7.03
N SER A 153 14.81 0.97 6.31
CA SER A 153 14.11 2.15 6.82
C SER A 153 12.69 2.18 6.26
N LEU A 154 11.77 2.81 6.99
CA LEU A 154 10.47 3.17 6.45
C LEU A 154 10.67 4.15 5.29
N VAL A 155 10.09 3.84 4.13
CA VAL A 155 10.20 4.65 2.90
C VAL A 155 8.84 4.99 2.29
N GLY A 156 7.77 4.41 2.80
CA GLY A 156 6.44 4.62 2.25
C GLY A 156 5.40 3.68 2.83
N TRP A 157 4.23 3.69 2.21
CA TRP A 157 3.07 2.90 2.58
C TRP A 157 2.28 2.53 1.33
N TYR A 158 1.36 1.59 1.48
CA TYR A 158 0.39 1.27 0.45
C TYR A 158 -0.98 0.98 1.05
N HIS A 159 -2.03 1.19 0.26
CA HIS A 159 -3.34 0.62 0.53
C HIS A 159 -4.00 0.10 -0.74
N SER A 160 -5.08 -0.67 -0.58
CA SER A 160 -5.88 -1.12 -1.71
C SER A 160 -7.11 -0.27 -1.94
N HIS A 161 -7.48 -0.12 -3.21
CA HIS A 161 -8.81 0.25 -3.68
C HIS A 161 -9.42 -0.96 -4.39
N PRO A 162 -10.04 -1.93 -3.68
CA PRO A 162 -10.42 -3.22 -4.25
C PRO A 162 -11.24 -3.11 -5.53
N HIS A 163 -12.25 -2.24 -5.54
CA HIS A 163 -13.27 -2.17 -6.60
C HIS A 163 -13.30 -0.83 -7.36
N CYS A 164 -12.36 0.08 -7.10
CA CYS A 164 -12.27 1.38 -7.79
C CYS A 164 -10.84 1.64 -8.28
N GLN A 165 -10.69 2.66 -9.12
CA GLN A 165 -9.41 3.03 -9.71
C GLN A 165 -8.37 3.37 -8.65
N ALA A 166 -7.10 3.19 -8.99
CA ALA A 166 -5.96 3.44 -8.11
C ALA A 166 -5.64 4.95 -7.99
N ASP A 167 -6.65 5.82 -8.00
CA ASP A 167 -6.52 7.26 -7.78
C ASP A 167 -6.70 7.57 -6.29
N PRO A 168 -5.96 8.54 -5.72
CA PRO A 168 -6.05 8.88 -4.30
C PRO A 168 -7.34 9.63 -3.99
N SER A 169 -7.89 9.38 -2.80
CA SER A 169 -8.90 10.25 -2.20
C SER A 169 -8.29 11.52 -1.61
N LEU A 170 -9.10 12.53 -1.30
CA LEU A 170 -8.64 13.71 -0.55
C LEU A 170 -8.02 13.32 0.80
N ARG A 171 -8.57 12.30 1.46
CA ARG A 171 -7.99 11.71 2.68
C ARG A 171 -6.58 11.19 2.41
N ASP A 172 -6.37 10.45 1.33
CA ASP A 172 -5.06 9.90 0.99
C ASP A 172 -4.04 11.00 0.68
N VAL A 173 -4.48 12.07 0.01
CA VAL A 173 -3.67 13.27 -0.25
C VAL A 173 -3.23 13.94 1.05
N ASP A 174 -4.15 14.12 1.99
CA ASP A 174 -3.85 14.73 3.29
C ASP A 174 -2.90 13.86 4.12
N CYS A 175 -3.18 12.55 4.24
CA CYS A 175 -2.31 11.61 4.95
C CYS A 175 -0.91 11.54 4.32
N GLN A 176 -0.79 11.45 3.00
CA GLN A 176 0.50 11.42 2.32
C GLN A 176 1.31 12.71 2.56
N MET A 177 0.64 13.87 2.60
CA MET A 177 1.32 15.13 2.91
C MET A 177 1.85 15.15 4.35
N GLU A 178 1.05 14.68 5.32
CA GLU A 178 1.49 14.52 6.72
C GLU A 178 2.71 13.59 6.82
N TYR A 179 2.68 12.44 6.16
CA TYR A 179 3.79 11.49 6.16
C TYR A 179 5.05 12.06 5.50
N GLN A 180 4.91 12.80 4.40
CA GLN A 180 6.04 13.49 3.76
C GLN A 180 6.70 14.52 4.69
N VAL A 181 5.91 15.22 5.50
CA VAL A 181 6.42 16.19 6.48
C VAL A 181 7.10 15.47 7.64
N ALA A 182 6.42 14.48 8.23
CA ALA A 182 6.95 13.72 9.37
C ALA A 182 8.25 12.99 9.02
N MET A 183 8.33 12.39 7.83
CA MET A 183 9.50 11.65 7.38
C MET A 183 10.67 12.56 6.99
N LYS A 184 10.45 13.85 6.71
CA LYS A 184 11.54 14.78 6.36
C LYS A 184 12.61 14.89 7.45
N GLY A 185 12.28 14.54 8.71
CA GLY A 185 13.22 14.58 9.84
C GLY A 185 13.59 15.99 10.28
N LEU A 186 14.43 16.08 11.32
CA LEU A 186 14.98 17.37 11.80
C LEU A 186 16.22 17.76 10.99
N GLY A 187 16.32 19.03 10.59
CA GLY A 187 17.49 19.59 9.91
C GLY A 187 17.43 19.53 8.38
N ALA A 188 18.60 19.36 7.74
CA ALA A 188 18.76 19.46 6.28
C ALA A 188 18.72 18.11 5.53
N THR A 189 18.56 16.99 6.24
CA THR A 189 18.52 15.65 5.64
C THR A 189 17.12 15.33 5.14
N TYR A 190 16.93 15.28 3.83
CA TYR A 190 15.67 14.84 3.21
C TYR A 190 15.57 13.31 3.23
N GLN A 191 14.46 12.77 3.73
CA GLN A 191 14.09 11.37 3.61
C GLN A 191 12.72 11.29 2.88
N PRO A 192 12.64 10.66 1.71
CA PRO A 192 11.40 10.60 0.94
C PRO A 192 10.39 9.64 1.57
N CYS A 193 9.11 9.99 1.40
CA CYS A 193 7.96 9.12 1.66
C CYS A 193 7.13 9.02 0.37
N VAL A 194 6.71 7.82 0.01
CA VAL A 194 5.86 7.55 -1.17
C VAL A 194 4.62 6.74 -0.77
N GLY A 195 3.47 7.09 -1.33
CA GLY A 195 2.24 6.32 -1.20
C GLY A 195 2.02 5.44 -2.44
N PHE A 196 1.47 4.24 -2.24
CA PHE A 196 1.04 3.35 -3.31
C PHE A 196 -0.43 3.00 -3.17
N ILE A 197 -1.16 2.96 -4.29
CA ILE A 197 -2.54 2.48 -4.34
C ILE A 197 -2.61 1.30 -5.28
N VAL A 198 -3.16 0.19 -4.79
CA VAL A 198 -3.36 -1.04 -5.56
C VAL A 198 -4.84 -1.25 -5.82
N ALA A 199 -5.22 -1.31 -7.09
CA ALA A 199 -6.58 -1.63 -7.51
C ALA A 199 -6.65 -3.05 -8.11
N PRO A 200 -6.92 -4.08 -7.28
CA PRO A 200 -6.88 -5.48 -7.71
C PRO A 200 -8.12 -5.92 -8.50
N PHE A 201 -9.30 -5.37 -8.26
CA PHE A 201 -10.56 -5.80 -8.91
C PHE A 201 -11.27 -4.69 -9.67
N HIS A 202 -10.61 -3.55 -9.89
CA HIS A 202 -11.16 -2.49 -10.72
C HIS A 202 -11.32 -2.95 -12.16
N LEU A 203 -12.57 -2.94 -12.64
CA LEU A 203 -12.93 -3.42 -13.96
C LEU A 203 -12.64 -2.35 -15.01
N THR A 204 -11.38 -2.27 -15.44
CA THR A 204 -10.99 -1.52 -16.65
C THR A 204 -10.35 -2.49 -17.61
N GLU A 205 -11.00 -2.74 -18.75
CA GLU A 205 -10.51 -3.63 -19.81
C GLU A 205 -10.35 -5.12 -19.39
N PRO A 206 -10.13 -6.09 -20.31
CA PRO A 206 -10.00 -7.52 -19.95
C PRO A 206 -8.64 -7.87 -19.32
N ILE A 207 -8.09 -6.97 -18.49
CA ILE A 207 -6.74 -7.09 -17.92
C ILE A 207 -6.82 -7.79 -16.56
N VAL A 208 -5.98 -8.81 -16.37
CA VAL A 208 -5.87 -9.55 -15.09
C VAL A 208 -4.82 -8.96 -14.15
N GLU A 209 -4.02 -8.01 -14.61
CA GLU A 209 -3.11 -7.26 -13.75
C GLU A 209 -3.85 -6.25 -12.91
N SER A 210 -3.49 -6.21 -11.62
CA SER A 210 -3.84 -5.07 -10.76
C SER A 210 -3.17 -3.81 -11.27
N THR A 211 -3.89 -2.71 -11.21
CA THR A 211 -3.30 -1.38 -11.37
C THR A 211 -2.58 -1.02 -10.08
N ILE A 212 -1.28 -0.70 -10.16
CA ILE A 212 -0.45 -0.28 -9.02
C ILE A 212 0.10 1.10 -9.36
N GLN A 213 -0.34 2.13 -8.64
CA GLN A 213 0.09 3.51 -8.84
C GLN A 213 0.86 4.00 -7.63
N ALA A 214 1.96 4.71 -7.88
CA ALA A 214 2.75 5.38 -6.84
C ALA A 214 2.53 6.88 -6.93
N PHE A 215 2.49 7.56 -5.78
CA PHE A 215 2.24 8.99 -5.74
C PHE A 215 3.00 9.73 -4.66
N TRP A 216 3.25 10.99 -4.96
CA TRP A 216 3.85 11.98 -4.07
C TRP A 216 2.99 13.25 -4.13
N VAL A 217 2.73 13.89 -3.00
CA VAL A 217 1.88 15.08 -2.95
C VAL A 217 2.74 16.33 -3.07
N MET A 218 2.52 17.10 -4.14
CA MET A 218 3.08 18.43 -4.27
C MET A 218 2.34 19.37 -3.32
N PRO A 219 3.04 20.05 -2.39
CA PRO A 219 2.39 20.95 -1.46
C PRO A 219 1.74 22.12 -2.24
N PRO A 220 0.66 22.71 -1.70
CA PRO A 220 0.08 23.91 -2.26
C PRO A 220 1.13 25.01 -2.42
N PRO A 221 1.02 25.88 -3.45
CA PRO A 221 1.91 27.02 -3.59
C PRO A 221 1.84 27.94 -2.37
N GLU A 222 2.95 28.60 -2.02
CA GLU A 222 3.01 29.50 -0.85
C GLU A 222 1.96 30.64 -0.90
N HIS A 223 1.58 31.07 -2.10
CA HIS A 223 0.57 32.12 -2.30
C HIS A 223 -0.88 31.62 -2.18
N LYS A 224 -1.08 30.30 -2.01
CA LYS A 224 -2.39 29.65 -1.84
C LYS A 224 -2.32 28.47 -0.85
N PRO A 225 -1.96 28.74 0.42
CA PRO A 225 -1.76 27.68 1.42
C PRO A 225 -3.06 26.94 1.79
N HIS A 226 -4.22 27.48 1.44
CA HIS A 226 -5.53 26.91 1.73
C HIS A 226 -6.03 25.93 0.65
N GLU A 227 -5.32 25.73 -0.46
CA GLU A 227 -5.67 24.72 -1.47
C GLU A 227 -5.28 23.30 -0.99
N TYR A 228 -5.85 22.27 -1.64
CA TYR A 228 -5.43 20.89 -1.44
C TYR A 228 -4.05 20.63 -2.07
N GLY A 229 -3.28 19.72 -1.47
CA GLY A 229 -2.07 19.20 -2.10
C GLY A 229 -2.40 18.52 -3.44
N MET A 230 -1.46 18.53 -4.39
CA MET A 230 -1.66 17.93 -5.70
C MET A 230 -1.05 16.53 -5.74
N PRO A 231 -1.84 15.46 -5.95
CA PRO A 231 -1.28 14.12 -6.09
C PRO A 231 -0.52 14.00 -7.41
N MET A 232 0.78 13.80 -7.31
CA MET A 232 1.67 13.64 -8.45
C MET A 232 1.98 12.17 -8.67
N SER A 233 1.71 11.66 -9.87
CA SER A 233 2.11 10.30 -10.27
C SER A 233 3.64 10.18 -10.27
N MET A 234 4.15 9.15 -9.60
CA MET A 234 5.57 8.86 -9.48
C MET A 234 5.94 7.63 -10.30
N ASN A 235 6.90 7.78 -11.20
CA ASN A 235 7.41 6.65 -11.96
C ASN A 235 8.43 5.86 -11.13
N PHE A 236 8.38 4.54 -11.25
CA PHE A 236 9.35 3.62 -10.64
C PHE A 236 9.77 2.54 -11.64
N THR A 237 10.95 1.96 -11.42
CA THR A 237 11.43 0.81 -12.19
C THR A 237 11.35 -0.46 -11.34
N ALA A 238 10.72 -1.51 -11.88
CA ALA A 238 10.71 -2.82 -11.23
C ALA A 238 12.07 -3.52 -11.43
N ILE A 239 12.69 -3.93 -10.32
CA ILE A 239 13.94 -4.69 -10.31
C ILE A 239 13.59 -6.15 -10.06
N GLN A 240 13.80 -6.98 -11.07
CA GLN A 240 13.47 -8.40 -10.99
C GLN A 240 14.46 -9.15 -10.10
N ASP A 241 13.93 -9.74 -9.03
CA ASP A 241 14.65 -10.57 -8.08
C ASP A 241 15.09 -11.88 -8.74
N SER A 242 16.18 -12.45 -8.22
CA SER A 242 16.68 -13.74 -8.69
C SER A 242 15.86 -14.92 -8.14
N TYR A 243 15.30 -14.76 -6.94
CA TYR A 243 14.52 -15.77 -6.24
C TYR A 243 13.51 -15.15 -5.28
N LEU A 244 12.50 -15.94 -4.90
CA LEU A 244 11.55 -15.58 -3.84
C LEU A 244 12.21 -15.79 -2.48
N THR A 245 12.30 -14.74 -1.67
CA THR A 245 12.92 -14.87 -0.34
C THR A 245 12.02 -15.64 0.62
N GLN A 246 12.64 -16.31 1.60
CA GLN A 246 11.89 -17.02 2.65
C GLN A 246 11.02 -16.07 3.48
N ASP A 247 11.47 -14.83 3.67
CA ASP A 247 10.69 -13.78 4.32
C ASP A 247 9.37 -13.54 3.60
N VAL A 248 9.40 -13.36 2.27
CA VAL A 248 8.17 -13.16 1.48
C VAL A 248 7.27 -14.40 1.55
N VAL A 249 7.82 -15.61 1.46
CA VAL A 249 7.04 -16.85 1.61
C VAL A 249 6.33 -16.91 2.96
N ASN A 250 7.01 -16.52 4.04
CA ASN A 250 6.43 -16.51 5.38
C ASN A 250 5.35 -15.44 5.53
N GLU A 251 5.60 -14.24 5.02
CA GLU A 251 4.58 -13.17 5.02
C GLU A 251 3.33 -13.58 4.24
N MET A 252 3.48 -14.21 3.07
CA MET A 252 2.34 -14.73 2.29
C MET A 252 1.51 -15.75 3.07
N LYS A 253 2.16 -16.63 3.85
CA LYS A 253 1.47 -17.58 4.73
C LYS A 253 0.72 -16.86 5.84
N TRP A 254 1.40 -15.99 6.59
CA TRP A 254 0.82 -15.30 7.73
C TRP A 254 -0.33 -14.39 7.35
N VAL A 255 -0.22 -13.66 6.23
CA VAL A 255 -1.30 -12.81 5.76
C VAL A 255 -2.48 -13.65 5.23
N SER A 256 -2.22 -14.77 4.57
CA SER A 256 -3.28 -15.71 4.16
C SER A 256 -4.00 -16.32 5.36
N ASP A 257 -3.27 -16.71 6.41
CA ASP A 257 -3.84 -17.26 7.65
C ASP A 257 -4.64 -16.20 8.42
N TYR A 258 -4.18 -14.95 8.42
CA TYR A 258 -4.90 -13.84 9.06
C TYR A 258 -6.28 -13.60 8.43
N TYR A 259 -6.37 -13.64 7.10
CA TYR A 259 -7.62 -13.40 6.38
C TYR A 259 -8.50 -14.65 6.22
N SER A 260 -8.03 -15.87 6.46
CA SER A 260 -8.81 -17.08 6.15
C SER A 260 -10.14 -17.19 6.90
N GLY A 261 -10.24 -16.61 8.10
CA GLY A 261 -11.47 -16.56 8.91
C GLY A 261 -12.26 -15.24 8.80
N ALA A 262 -11.87 -14.36 7.87
CA ALA A 262 -12.47 -13.05 7.72
C ALA A 262 -13.85 -13.10 7.04
N PRO A 263 -14.85 -12.31 7.48
CA PRO A 263 -16.16 -12.26 6.83
C PRO A 263 -16.12 -11.71 5.40
N ASP A 264 -15.09 -10.92 5.10
CA ASP A 264 -14.78 -10.29 3.82
C ASP A 264 -13.66 -11.01 3.06
N PHE A 265 -13.28 -12.24 3.48
CA PHE A 265 -12.36 -13.08 2.75
C PHE A 265 -12.91 -13.45 1.38
N LEU A 266 -12.05 -13.44 0.36
CA LEU A 266 -12.46 -13.80 -0.98
C LEU A 266 -12.56 -15.32 -1.18
N PHE A 267 -13.71 -15.77 -1.64
CA PHE A 267 -13.88 -17.13 -2.12
C PHE A 267 -13.26 -17.28 -3.51
N PHE A 268 -11.97 -17.63 -3.55
CA PHE A 268 -11.17 -17.69 -4.79
C PHE A 268 -11.73 -18.56 -5.94
N LYS A 269 -12.63 -19.49 -5.67
CA LYS A 269 -13.30 -20.30 -6.70
C LYS A 269 -14.53 -19.63 -7.32
N GLU A 270 -15.03 -18.56 -6.70
CA GLU A 270 -16.17 -17.82 -7.20
C GLU A 270 -15.80 -17.00 -8.45
N PRO A 271 -16.77 -16.75 -9.35
CA PRO A 271 -16.58 -15.88 -10.49
C PRO A 271 -16.23 -14.45 -10.05
N TRP A 272 -15.22 -13.87 -10.68
CA TRP A 272 -14.87 -12.45 -10.53
C TRP A 272 -15.41 -11.63 -11.70
N HIS A 273 -15.04 -12.00 -12.94
CA HIS A 273 -15.45 -11.27 -14.14
C HIS A 273 -15.51 -12.20 -15.36
N GLN A 274 -16.65 -12.19 -16.06
CA GLN A 274 -16.94 -13.11 -17.17
C GLN A 274 -16.71 -14.57 -16.74
N ASP A 275 -15.85 -15.29 -17.46
CA ASP A 275 -15.55 -16.69 -17.21
C ASP A 275 -14.34 -16.89 -16.26
N LYS A 276 -13.80 -15.80 -15.68
CA LYS A 276 -12.63 -15.85 -14.79
C LYS A 276 -13.04 -15.81 -13.31
N THR A 277 -12.39 -16.66 -12.53
CA THR A 277 -12.47 -16.72 -11.07
C THR A 277 -11.53 -15.70 -10.40
N PHE A 278 -11.77 -15.43 -9.12
CA PHE A 278 -10.83 -14.67 -8.29
C PHE A 278 -9.44 -15.32 -8.24
N LEU A 279 -9.34 -16.65 -8.22
CA LEU A 279 -8.05 -17.37 -8.27
C LEU A 279 -7.28 -17.06 -9.55
N GLU A 280 -7.94 -17.09 -10.71
CA GLU A 280 -7.33 -16.76 -11.99
C GLU A 280 -6.91 -15.29 -12.05
N LYS A 281 -7.68 -14.40 -11.42
CA LYS A 281 -7.31 -12.99 -11.28
C LYS A 281 -6.01 -12.82 -10.48
N VAL A 282 -5.92 -13.43 -9.30
CA VAL A 282 -4.69 -13.36 -8.47
C VAL A 282 -3.50 -13.93 -9.23
N LYS A 283 -3.62 -15.17 -9.76
CA LYS A 283 -2.52 -15.83 -10.48
C LYS A 283 -2.08 -15.01 -11.69
N GLY A 284 -3.03 -14.47 -12.45
CA GLY A 284 -2.77 -13.61 -13.60
C GLY A 284 -2.03 -12.34 -13.22
N SER A 285 -2.44 -11.68 -12.14
CA SER A 285 -1.78 -10.46 -11.67
C SER A 285 -0.35 -10.70 -11.18
N LEU A 286 -0.13 -11.79 -10.44
CA LEU A 286 1.17 -12.12 -9.86
C LEU A 286 2.18 -12.64 -10.90
N ALA A 287 1.72 -13.19 -12.02
CA ALA A 287 2.59 -13.80 -13.03
C ALA A 287 3.69 -12.86 -13.58
N LYS A 288 3.41 -11.55 -13.68
CA LYS A 288 4.41 -10.56 -14.12
C LYS A 288 5.37 -10.08 -13.02
N LYS A 289 5.16 -10.54 -11.79
CA LYS A 289 5.93 -10.16 -10.59
C LYS A 289 6.79 -11.32 -10.07
N LEU A 290 6.88 -12.41 -10.86
CA LEU A 290 7.67 -13.58 -10.49
C LEU A 290 9.18 -13.29 -10.58
N PRO A 291 9.96 -13.81 -9.62
CA PRO A 291 11.42 -13.78 -9.72
C PRO A 291 11.93 -14.67 -10.87
N LYS A 292 13.19 -14.47 -11.25
CA LYS A 292 13.81 -15.09 -12.44
C LYS A 292 13.85 -16.62 -12.43
N ASP A 293 13.91 -17.24 -11.26
CA ASP A 293 13.96 -18.70 -11.09
C ASP A 293 12.57 -19.37 -11.17
N GLN A 294 11.48 -18.61 -11.03
CA GLN A 294 10.11 -19.13 -10.95
C GLN A 294 9.35 -19.15 -12.30
N VAL A 295 10.07 -19.23 -13.43
CA VAL A 295 9.47 -19.29 -14.79
C VAL A 295 8.58 -20.53 -14.99
N SER A 296 8.70 -21.55 -14.12
CA SER A 296 8.01 -22.85 -14.23
C SER A 296 6.69 -22.98 -13.46
N GLY A 297 6.07 -21.88 -12.99
CA GLY A 297 4.71 -21.91 -12.42
C GLY A 297 4.57 -22.45 -10.98
N GLN A 298 5.65 -22.96 -10.38
CA GLN A 298 5.65 -23.52 -9.01
C GLN A 298 5.16 -22.51 -7.97
N LEU A 299 5.55 -21.23 -8.08
CA LEU A 299 5.05 -20.18 -7.21
C LEU A 299 3.54 -19.95 -7.36
N LEU A 300 2.99 -20.03 -8.58
CA LEU A 300 1.55 -19.88 -8.80
C LEU A 300 0.76 -21.07 -8.26
N ASP A 301 1.34 -22.27 -8.27
CA ASP A 301 0.76 -23.45 -7.63
C ASP A 301 0.83 -23.36 -6.10
N PHE A 302 1.92 -22.82 -5.55
CA PHE A 302 2.02 -22.49 -4.13
C PHE A 302 0.94 -21.48 -3.71
N VAL A 303 0.77 -20.39 -4.46
CA VAL A 303 -0.30 -19.40 -4.24
C VAL A 303 -1.67 -20.08 -4.24
N GLN A 304 -1.94 -20.92 -5.25
CA GLN A 304 -3.19 -21.67 -5.30
C GLN A 304 -3.38 -22.58 -4.08
N SER A 305 -2.33 -23.28 -3.64
CA SER A 305 -2.39 -24.10 -2.44
C SER A 305 -2.72 -23.26 -1.20
N LEU A 306 -2.05 -22.13 -0.99
CA LEU A 306 -2.33 -21.24 0.13
C LEU A 306 -3.79 -20.80 0.16
N LEU A 307 -4.32 -20.36 -0.99
CA LEU A 307 -5.65 -19.78 -1.06
C LEU A 307 -6.79 -20.82 -1.04
N THR A 308 -6.51 -22.08 -1.41
CA THR A 308 -7.53 -23.15 -1.48
C THR A 308 -7.53 -24.08 -0.28
N THR A 309 -6.39 -24.32 0.38
CA THR A 309 -6.32 -25.14 1.61
C THR A 309 -7.16 -24.52 2.73
N GLN A 310 -7.19 -23.20 2.80
CA GLN A 310 -7.93 -22.44 3.82
C GLN A 310 -9.46 -22.55 3.66
N GLN A 311 -9.97 -22.85 2.46
CA GLN A 311 -11.40 -23.02 2.20
C GLN A 311 -11.94 -24.43 2.55
N GLY A 312 -11.04 -25.39 2.83
CA GLY A 312 -11.39 -26.78 3.10
C GLY A 312 -11.81 -27.07 4.55
N GLN A 313 -11.54 -26.16 5.49
CA GLN A 313 -11.73 -26.43 6.92
C GLN A 313 -13.13 -26.12 7.46
N GLU A 314 -13.99 -25.41 6.73
CA GLU A 314 -15.36 -25.09 7.18
C GLU A 314 -16.38 -26.24 7.00
N LYS A 315 -16.04 -27.33 6.30
CA LYS A 315 -17.02 -28.41 6.01
C LYS A 315 -17.10 -29.54 7.06
N HIS A 316 -16.38 -29.46 8.18
CA HIS A 316 -16.34 -30.56 9.17
C HIS A 316 -16.93 -30.28 10.57
N THR A 317 -17.52 -29.11 10.82
CA THR A 317 -18.15 -28.78 12.12
C THR A 317 -19.66 -28.54 12.02
N SER A 318 -20.35 -29.32 11.20
CA SER A 318 -21.81 -29.41 11.24
C SER A 318 -22.27 -30.83 10.94
N ARG A 319 -22.22 -31.68 11.97
CA ARG A 319 -23.04 -32.89 12.11
C ARG A 319 -23.44 -33.04 13.56
#